data_AF-A0A6J8D1W5-F1
#
_entry.id   AF-A0A6J8D1W5-F1
#
_cell.length_a   1.000
_cell.length_b   1.000
_cell.length_c   1.000
_cell.angle_alpha   90.00
_cell.angle_beta   90.00
_cell.angle_gamma   90.00
#
_symmetry.space_group_name_H-M   'P 1'
#
loop_
_entity.id
_entity.type
_entity.pdbx_description
1 polymer ?
#
loop_
_entity_poly.entity_id
_entity_poly.type
_entity_poly.pdbx_seq_one_letter_code
_entity_poly.pdbx_strand_id
1 'polypeptide(L)'
;MEIWKPYRAEVRHNTQTDIRIVAFTTYRDTGSLKQVDWKQQARKYEHLAGIIFSNLGKRPTVDKLIELDYSVLHYSCYSSRDKRGEPGQPIGRLTPLGWMSIGNQTREQDQKLFNRTYFVRSQENRNDLDNIFLRTRNIKTPSKSVFLNSDERKALSKVEQSFEFMDRHYEVGVQWKNVTPSSQNNYNMALTRFEKPKERLNKDPSIANDYIQTTSIEK
;
A
#
# COMPACT_ATOMS: atom_id res chain seq x y z
N MET A 1 -16.24 -17.78 0.11
CA MET A 1 -14.77 -17.83 0.24
C MET A 1 -14.35 -16.63 1.09
N GLU A 2 -14.09 -16.81 2.39
CA GLU A 2 -13.74 -15.68 3.29
C GLU A 2 -12.28 -15.24 3.06
N ILE A 3 -12.10 -14.16 2.30
CA ILE A 3 -10.77 -13.60 1.95
C ILE A 3 -10.18 -12.81 3.14
N TRP A 4 -11.02 -12.36 4.06
CA TRP A 4 -10.68 -11.46 5.15
C TRP A 4 -11.01 -12.09 6.50
N LYS A 5 -10.03 -12.11 7.40
CA LYS A 5 -10.28 -12.50 8.80
C LYS A 5 -10.04 -11.28 9.70
N PRO A 6 -11.01 -10.91 10.56
CA PRO A 6 -10.79 -9.82 11.50
C PRO A 6 -9.76 -10.25 12.53
N TYR A 7 -8.70 -9.46 12.67
CA TYR A 7 -7.75 -9.51 13.77
C TYR A 7 -8.19 -8.49 14.83
N ARG A 8 -8.40 -8.97 16.05
CA ARG A 8 -8.83 -8.15 17.19
C ARG A 8 -7.71 -8.10 18.21
N ALA A 9 -7.29 -6.89 18.55
CA ALA A 9 -6.33 -6.65 19.61
C ALA A 9 -6.87 -5.56 20.54
N GLU A 10 -6.67 -5.77 21.84
CA GLU A 10 -6.97 -4.78 22.87
C GLU A 10 -5.66 -4.15 23.30
N VAL A 11 -5.57 -2.82 23.23
CA VAL A 11 -4.38 -2.07 23.62
C VAL A 11 -4.72 -1.21 24.82
N ARG A 12 -3.95 -1.41 25.88
CA ARG A 12 -4.01 -0.59 27.08
C ARG A 12 -3.05 0.57 26.95
N HIS A 13 -3.58 1.79 26.89
CA HIS A 13 -2.77 2.97 27.12
C HIS A 13 -2.76 3.28 28.63
N ASN A 14 -1.64 3.78 29.16
CA ASN A 14 -1.39 4.05 30.59
C ASN A 14 -2.33 5.09 31.25
N THR A 15 -3.45 5.42 30.61
CA THR A 15 -4.53 6.29 31.09
C THR A 15 -5.88 5.65 30.75
N GLN A 16 -6.23 4.59 31.48
CA GLN A 16 -7.59 4.11 31.76
C GLN A 16 -8.60 3.97 30.59
N THR A 17 -8.12 3.85 29.34
CA THR A 17 -8.99 3.65 28.17
C THR A 17 -8.46 2.46 27.39
N ASP A 18 -9.15 1.33 27.47
CA ASP A 18 -8.89 0.16 26.63
C ASP A 18 -9.37 0.51 25.22
N ILE A 19 -8.43 0.73 24.30
CA ILE A 19 -8.77 0.99 22.89
C ILE A 19 -8.88 -0.37 22.21
N ARG A 20 -10.08 -0.69 21.74
CA ARG A 20 -10.34 -1.88 20.96
C ARG A 20 -9.99 -1.63 19.50
N ILE A 21 -8.97 -2.32 19.01
CA ILE A 21 -8.54 -2.21 17.61
C ILE A 21 -9.08 -3.43 16.85
N VAL A 22 -9.77 -3.13 15.76
CA VAL A 22 -10.17 -4.12 14.76
C VAL A 22 -9.36 -3.80 13.51
N ALA A 23 -8.54 -4.76 13.09
CA ALA A 23 -7.80 -4.70 11.84
C ALA A 23 -8.21 -5.91 10.99
N PHE A 24 -8.11 -5.79 9.67
CA PHE A 24 -8.32 -6.93 8.79
C PHE A 24 -6.98 -7.49 8.33
N THR A 25 -6.90 -8.81 8.27
CA THR A 25 -5.75 -9.49 7.69
C THR A 25 -6.19 -10.40 6.55
N THR A 26 -5.33 -10.50 5.56
CA THR A 26 -5.47 -11.34 4.37
C THR A 26 -4.71 -12.64 4.53
N TYR A 27 -5.24 -13.71 3.97
CA TYR A 27 -4.54 -14.98 3.96
C TYR A 27 -3.46 -15.02 2.85
N ARG A 28 -2.18 -15.08 3.24
CA ARG A 28 -1.01 -15.30 2.35
C ARG A 28 -0.83 -14.26 1.23
N ASP A 29 -1.25 -13.02 1.43
CA ASP A 29 -1.01 -11.95 0.44
C ASP A 29 0.48 -11.58 0.31
N THR A 30 1.25 -11.78 1.37
CA THR A 30 2.71 -11.63 1.41
C THR A 30 3.47 -12.84 0.84
N GLY A 31 2.76 -13.85 0.30
CA GLY A 31 3.33 -15.04 -0.30
C GLY A 31 4.15 -15.88 0.68
N SER A 32 5.42 -16.10 0.36
CA SER A 32 6.38 -16.89 1.17
C SER A 32 7.27 -16.03 2.07
N LEU A 33 6.95 -14.74 2.24
CA LEU A 33 7.74 -13.84 3.08
C LEU A 33 7.75 -14.31 4.53
N LYS A 34 8.93 -14.65 5.04
CA LYS A 34 9.09 -15.18 6.40
C LYS A 34 9.16 -14.05 7.43
N GLN A 35 8.59 -14.31 8.61
CA GLN A 35 8.75 -13.42 9.75
C GLN A 35 10.22 -13.32 10.16
N VAL A 36 10.61 -12.13 10.57
CA VAL A 36 11.93 -11.86 11.14
C VAL A 36 11.93 -12.22 12.61
N ASP A 37 12.85 -13.11 13.02
CA ASP A 37 13.12 -13.35 14.43
C ASP A 37 13.97 -12.21 15.02
N TRP A 38 13.31 -11.13 15.45
CA TRP A 38 14.00 -9.99 16.06
C TRP A 38 14.66 -10.32 17.40
N LYS A 39 14.21 -11.36 18.11
CA LYS A 39 14.84 -11.81 19.35
C LYS A 39 16.24 -12.37 19.09
N GLN A 40 16.44 -13.03 17.95
CA GLN A 40 17.77 -13.46 17.49
C GLN A 40 18.54 -12.33 16.81
N GLN A 41 17.90 -11.59 15.89
CA GLN A 41 18.59 -10.58 15.07
C GLN A 41 19.06 -9.36 15.87
N ALA A 42 18.30 -8.95 16.90
CA ALA A 42 18.68 -7.81 17.74
C ALA A 42 20.01 -8.02 18.47
N ARG A 43 20.43 -9.28 18.71
CA ARG A 43 21.73 -9.60 19.34
C ARG A 43 22.94 -9.11 18.55
N LYS A 44 22.77 -8.85 17.25
CA LYS A 44 23.82 -8.31 16.37
C LYS A 44 24.05 -6.81 16.58
N TYR A 45 23.14 -6.14 17.27
CA TYR A 45 23.12 -4.68 17.40
C TYR A 45 23.18 -4.31 18.87
N GLU A 46 24.28 -3.70 19.30
CA GLU A 46 24.50 -3.31 20.69
C GLU A 46 23.41 -2.35 21.20
N HIS A 47 22.95 -1.41 20.38
CA HIS A 47 21.91 -0.46 20.75
C HIS A 47 20.52 -1.09 20.94
N LEU A 48 20.30 -2.30 20.43
CA LEU A 48 19.06 -3.07 20.65
C LEU A 48 19.18 -4.04 21.83
N ALA A 49 20.34 -4.09 22.51
CA ALA A 49 20.51 -4.88 23.72
C ALA A 49 19.52 -4.42 24.81
N GLY A 50 18.90 -5.39 25.48
CA GLY A 50 17.91 -5.15 26.53
C GLY A 50 16.48 -4.94 26.03
N ILE A 51 16.22 -4.88 24.72
CA ILE A 51 14.86 -4.88 24.19
C ILE A 51 14.28 -6.30 24.22
N ILE A 52 13.09 -6.45 24.80
CA ILE A 52 12.36 -7.71 24.82
C ILE A 52 11.39 -7.74 23.63
N PHE A 53 11.84 -8.34 22.52
CA PHE A 53 10.98 -8.59 21.36
C PHE A 53 10.05 -9.79 21.60
N SER A 54 8.82 -9.70 21.09
CA SER A 54 7.86 -10.79 21.10
C SER A 54 8.38 -12.01 20.34
N ASN A 55 7.99 -13.21 20.80
CA ASN A 55 8.29 -14.44 20.07
C ASN A 55 7.52 -14.47 18.74
N LEU A 56 8.05 -15.20 17.77
CA LEU A 56 7.38 -15.44 16.49
C LEU A 56 5.98 -16.04 16.71
N GLY A 57 5.03 -15.62 15.87
CA GLY A 57 3.68 -16.15 15.89
C GLY A 57 3.63 -17.62 15.45
N LYS A 58 2.48 -18.27 15.64
CA LYS A 58 2.24 -19.66 15.18
C LYS A 58 2.45 -19.82 13.67
N ARG A 59 2.34 -18.74 12.91
CA ARG A 59 2.55 -18.72 11.46
C ARG A 59 3.94 -18.18 11.16
N PRO A 60 4.76 -18.87 10.34
CA PRO A 60 6.09 -18.42 9.99
C PRO A 60 6.11 -17.31 8.93
N THR A 61 4.95 -16.97 8.35
CA THR A 61 4.82 -15.95 7.30
C THR A 61 4.40 -14.59 7.86
N VAL A 62 4.83 -13.51 7.21
CA VAL A 62 4.39 -12.15 7.53
C VAL A 62 2.92 -12.00 7.15
N ASP A 63 2.09 -11.47 8.04
CA ASP A 63 0.71 -11.11 7.71
C ASP A 63 0.64 -9.61 7.41
N LYS A 64 -0.19 -9.20 6.44
CA LYS A 64 -0.50 -7.78 6.21
C LYS A 64 -1.72 -7.40 7.04
N LEU A 65 -1.60 -6.29 7.77
CA LEU A 65 -2.72 -5.62 8.41
C LEU A 65 -3.18 -4.49 7.49
N ILE A 66 -4.46 -4.51 7.14
CA ILE A 66 -5.12 -3.52 6.28
C ILE A 66 -6.12 -2.75 7.15
N GLU A 67 -6.33 -1.47 6.82
CA GLU A 67 -7.26 -0.56 7.51
C GLU A 67 -6.87 -0.21 8.97
N LEU A 68 -5.57 -0.06 9.24
CA LEU A 68 -5.11 0.59 10.47
C LEU A 68 -5.21 2.12 10.34
N ASP A 69 -6.38 2.69 10.64
CA ASP A 69 -6.55 4.16 10.73
C ASP A 69 -6.04 4.74 12.07
N TYR A 70 -5.40 3.89 12.88
CA TYR A 70 -4.85 4.26 14.19
C TYR A 70 -3.36 4.58 14.08
N SER A 71 -3.03 5.75 13.53
CA SER A 71 -1.65 6.26 13.47
C SER A 71 -0.99 6.32 14.85
N VAL A 72 -1.79 6.46 15.92
CA VAL A 72 -1.35 6.46 17.32
C VAL A 72 -0.59 5.18 17.72
N LEU A 73 -0.86 4.05 17.05
CA LEU A 73 -0.18 2.77 17.33
C LEU A 73 1.25 2.72 16.77
N HIS A 74 1.61 3.67 15.92
CA HIS A 74 2.96 3.78 15.35
C HIS A 74 3.81 4.84 16.05
N TYR A 75 3.22 5.63 16.96
CA TYR A 75 3.99 6.58 17.75
C TYR A 75 4.91 5.87 18.74
N SER A 76 6.08 6.47 18.93
CA SER A 76 6.97 6.08 20.01
C SER A 76 6.30 6.46 21.33
N CYS A 77 6.19 5.50 22.24
CA CYS A 77 5.61 5.75 23.56
C CYS A 77 6.41 6.84 24.25
N TYR A 78 5.73 7.86 24.79
CA TYR A 78 6.35 9.07 25.34
C TYR A 78 7.42 8.81 26.41
N SER A 79 7.34 7.67 27.10
CA SER A 79 8.30 7.29 28.14
C SER A 79 9.61 6.69 27.62
N SER A 80 9.70 6.33 26.34
CA SER A 80 10.84 5.59 25.76
C SER A 80 11.33 6.28 24.50
N ARG A 81 12.59 6.73 24.51
CA ARG A 81 13.24 7.18 23.28
C ARG A 81 13.53 5.97 22.38
N ASP A 82 13.39 6.16 21.08
CA ASP A 82 13.81 5.18 20.07
C ASP A 82 15.27 4.76 20.32
N LYS A 83 15.52 3.46 20.32
CA LYS A 83 16.87 2.87 20.41
C LYS A 83 17.45 2.82 19.01
N ARG A 84 18.40 3.72 18.74
CA ARG A 84 19.01 3.93 17.42
C ARG A 84 20.49 3.59 17.46
N GLY A 85 20.98 3.02 16.37
CA GLY A 85 22.40 2.86 16.10
C GLY A 85 22.84 3.75 14.95
N GLU A 86 23.84 3.30 14.20
CA GLU A 86 24.39 4.01 13.06
C GLU A 86 23.38 4.14 11.89
N PRO A 87 23.53 5.14 11.01
CA PRO A 87 22.70 5.28 9.82
C PRO A 87 22.60 3.98 9.01
N GLY A 88 21.36 3.56 8.73
CA GLY A 88 21.06 2.32 8.01
C GLY A 88 20.97 1.06 8.89
N GLN A 89 21.23 1.15 10.19
CA GLN A 89 20.93 0.07 11.15
C GLN A 89 19.45 0.13 11.58
N PRO A 90 18.88 -1.01 12.02
CA PRO A 90 17.50 -1.05 12.51
C PRO A 90 17.31 -0.24 13.79
N ILE A 91 16.12 0.34 13.93
CA ILE A 91 15.70 1.16 15.07
C ILE A 91 14.71 0.38 15.92
N GLY A 92 14.98 0.24 17.20
CA GLY A 92 14.02 -0.27 18.18
C GLY A 92 13.09 0.83 18.63
N ARG A 93 11.78 0.67 18.43
CA ARG A 93 10.75 1.60 18.87
C ARG A 93 9.74 0.88 19.75
N LEU A 94 9.47 1.43 20.93
CA LEU A 94 8.38 0.97 21.78
C LEU A 94 7.11 1.72 21.38
N THR A 95 6.10 1.00 20.92
CA THR A 95 4.79 1.55 20.60
C THR A 95 3.73 1.02 21.57
N PRO A 96 2.47 1.48 21.50
CA PRO A 96 1.39 0.89 22.28
C PRO A 96 1.18 -0.63 22.03
N LEU A 97 1.66 -1.15 20.89
CA LEU A 97 1.63 -2.59 20.56
C LEU A 97 2.83 -3.37 21.11
N GLY A 98 3.77 -2.70 21.78
CA GLY A 98 5.01 -3.27 22.29
C GLY A 98 6.24 -2.87 21.47
N TRP A 99 7.34 -3.60 21.66
CA TRP A 99 8.59 -3.31 20.97
C TRP A 99 8.55 -3.79 19.51
N MET A 100 8.77 -2.86 18.59
CA MET A 100 8.95 -3.12 17.16
C MET A 100 10.35 -2.69 16.72
N SER A 101 10.86 -3.34 15.68
CA SER A 101 12.12 -2.97 15.04
C SER A 101 11.86 -2.50 13.61
N ILE A 102 12.40 -1.33 13.25
CA ILE A 102 12.19 -0.65 11.98
C ILE A 102 13.53 -0.53 11.27
N GLY A 103 13.70 -1.19 10.14
CA GLY A 103 14.91 -1.10 9.32
C GLY A 103 15.27 -2.44 8.68
N ASN A 104 16.25 -2.39 7.78
CA ASN A 104 16.69 -3.57 7.04
C ASN A 104 17.70 -4.40 7.86
N GLN A 105 17.69 -5.71 7.65
CA GLN A 105 18.61 -6.66 8.29
C GLN A 105 20.00 -6.66 7.66
N THR A 106 20.10 -6.31 6.37
CA THR A 106 21.32 -6.57 5.59
C THR A 106 21.78 -5.33 4.85
N ARG A 107 23.06 -4.97 5.04
CA ARG A 107 23.80 -4.03 4.17
C ARG A 107 24.31 -4.71 2.89
N GLU A 108 24.27 -6.03 2.83
CA GLU A 108 24.86 -6.83 1.76
C GLU A 108 23.78 -7.55 0.96
N GLN A 109 23.67 -7.12 -0.30
CA GLN A 109 23.03 -7.75 -1.45
C GLN A 109 21.54 -8.11 -1.37
N ASP A 110 20.82 -7.39 -2.24
CA ASP A 110 19.67 -7.82 -3.02
C ASP A 110 18.23 -7.64 -2.49
N GLN A 111 17.55 -6.76 -3.26
CA GLN A 111 16.13 -6.73 -3.62
C GLN A 111 15.18 -5.84 -2.79
N LYS A 112 15.00 -4.62 -3.32
CA LYS A 112 13.69 -4.03 -3.70
C LYS A 112 12.56 -4.01 -2.64
N LEU A 113 12.85 -3.83 -1.36
CA LEU A 113 11.83 -3.43 -0.37
C LEU A 113 12.25 -2.12 0.31
N PHE A 114 12.26 -1.05 -0.48
CA PHE A 114 12.48 0.31 0.04
C PHE A 114 11.17 0.90 0.58
N ASN A 115 10.80 0.55 1.80
CA ASN A 115 9.94 1.44 2.59
C ASN A 115 10.84 2.56 3.15
N ARG A 116 11.17 3.55 2.31
CA ARG A 116 11.87 4.75 2.77
C ARG A 116 10.87 5.68 3.44
N THR A 117 10.93 5.76 4.76
CA THR A 117 10.24 6.81 5.51
C THR A 117 11.17 8.01 5.60
N TYR A 118 10.82 9.11 4.92
CA TYR A 118 11.56 10.36 4.97
C TYR A 118 11.03 11.21 6.12
N PHE A 119 11.87 11.51 7.12
CA PHE A 119 11.57 12.53 8.11
C PHE A 119 12.19 13.84 7.66
N VAL A 120 11.38 14.76 7.15
CA VAL A 120 11.83 16.11 6.81
C VAL A 120 11.63 17.00 8.02
N ARG A 121 12.73 17.36 8.69
CA ARG A 121 12.75 18.51 9.60
C ARG A 121 12.81 19.75 8.72
N SER A 122 11.66 20.40 8.57
CA SER A 122 11.53 21.68 7.87
C SER A 122 12.55 22.68 8.41
N GLN A 123 13.50 23.10 7.57
CA GLN A 123 13.76 24.53 7.32
C GLN A 123 14.77 24.84 6.20
N GLU A 124 15.62 23.92 5.73
CA GLU A 124 16.80 24.37 4.96
C GLU A 124 16.85 24.12 3.45
N ASN A 125 15.98 23.34 2.80
CA ASN A 125 16.00 23.31 1.33
C ASN A 125 14.69 22.81 0.70
N ARG A 126 13.91 23.73 0.10
CA ARG A 126 12.72 23.38 -0.70
C ARG A 126 13.08 22.47 -1.89
N ASN A 127 14.28 22.62 -2.44
CA ASN A 127 14.76 21.82 -3.57
C ASN A 127 14.88 20.32 -3.25
N ASP A 128 15.15 19.96 -2.00
CA ASP A 128 15.22 18.55 -1.59
C ASP A 128 13.84 17.92 -1.50
N LEU A 129 12.83 18.69 -1.08
CA LEU A 129 11.44 18.23 -1.06
C LEU A 129 10.94 17.93 -2.47
N ASP A 130 11.18 18.82 -3.42
CA ASP A 130 10.77 18.63 -4.82
C ASP A 130 11.43 17.39 -5.43
N ASN A 131 12.73 17.20 -5.19
CA ASN A 131 13.46 16.02 -5.65
C ASN A 131 12.95 14.72 -5.03
N ILE A 132 12.58 14.73 -3.75
CA ILE A 132 11.98 13.57 -3.07
C ILE A 132 10.57 13.29 -3.62
N PHE A 133 9.78 14.33 -3.90
CA PHE A 133 8.44 14.21 -4.48
C PHE A 133 8.48 13.62 -5.90
N LEU A 134 9.42 14.07 -6.73
CA LEU A 134 9.63 13.55 -8.09
C LEU A 134 10.08 12.09 -8.08
N ARG A 135 10.99 11.72 -7.17
CA ARG A 135 11.47 10.34 -7.02
C ARG A 135 10.38 9.39 -6.51
N THR A 136 9.53 9.82 -5.59
CA THR A 136 8.47 8.98 -5.01
C THR A 136 7.34 8.69 -6.00
N ARG A 137 7.06 9.59 -6.94
CA ARG A 137 6.07 9.35 -8.01
C ARG A 137 6.59 8.53 -9.19
N ASN A 138 7.84 8.04 -9.18
CA ASN A 138 8.49 7.45 -10.36
C ASN A 138 8.41 8.36 -11.61
N ILE A 139 8.29 9.67 -11.41
CA ILE A 139 8.38 10.62 -12.51
C ILE A 139 9.87 10.66 -12.85
N LYS A 140 10.27 9.85 -13.84
CA LYS A 140 11.58 10.00 -14.46
C LYS A 140 11.65 11.46 -14.88
N THR A 141 12.69 12.17 -14.43
CA THR A 141 13.02 13.48 -15.01
C THR A 141 12.95 13.32 -16.52
N PRO A 142 12.22 14.20 -17.24
CA PRO A 142 11.97 14.00 -18.66
C PRO A 142 13.32 13.90 -19.36
N SER A 143 13.67 12.68 -19.79
CA SER A 143 14.72 12.48 -20.77
C SER A 143 14.29 13.27 -21.99
N LYS A 144 15.16 14.12 -22.52
CA LYS A 144 14.87 15.06 -23.62
C LYS A 144 14.41 14.39 -24.93
N SER A 145 14.28 13.07 -24.98
CA SER A 145 13.77 12.31 -26.13
C SER A 145 12.64 11.37 -25.71
N VAL A 146 11.44 11.91 -25.51
CA VAL A 146 10.22 11.09 -25.46
C VAL A 146 9.78 10.83 -26.90
N PHE A 147 9.90 9.58 -27.36
CA PHE A 147 9.28 9.15 -28.61
C PHE A 147 7.76 9.13 -28.43
N LEU A 148 7.09 10.21 -28.79
CA LEU A 148 5.63 10.31 -28.71
C LEU A 148 4.98 9.61 -29.90
N ASN A 149 4.08 8.67 -29.61
CA ASN A 149 3.23 8.04 -30.60
C ASN A 149 2.19 9.03 -31.16
N SER A 150 1.49 8.66 -32.24
CA SER A 150 0.55 9.56 -32.93
C SER A 150 -0.56 10.09 -32.00
N ASP A 151 -1.07 9.25 -31.11
CA ASP A 151 -2.15 9.62 -30.20
C ASP A 151 -1.65 10.44 -29.01
N GLU A 152 -0.44 10.17 -28.52
CA GLU A 152 0.25 10.99 -27.52
C GLU A 152 0.53 12.40 -28.06
N ARG A 153 0.93 12.54 -29.33
CA ARG A 153 1.09 13.86 -29.97
C ARG A 153 -0.24 14.62 -30.03
N LYS A 154 -1.34 13.95 -30.37
CA LYS A 154 -2.68 14.55 -30.39
C LYS A 154 -3.16 14.93 -28.98
N ALA A 155 -2.82 14.12 -27.97
CA ALA A 155 -3.17 14.41 -26.59
C ALA A 155 -2.39 15.62 -26.06
N LEU A 156 -1.09 15.69 -26.35
CA LEU A 156 -0.24 16.83 -26.00
C LEU A 156 -0.68 18.12 -26.69
N SER A 157 -0.96 18.08 -28.00
CA SER A 157 -1.42 19.27 -28.71
C SER A 157 -2.74 19.81 -28.13
N LYS A 158 -3.66 18.94 -27.71
CA LYS A 158 -4.90 19.34 -27.03
C LYS A 158 -4.67 19.99 -25.68
N VAL A 159 -3.66 19.55 -24.93
CA VAL A 159 -3.28 20.17 -23.64
C VAL A 159 -2.71 21.54 -23.89
N GLU A 160 -1.73 21.66 -24.79
CA GLU A 160 -1.08 22.93 -25.10
C GLU A 160 -2.08 23.97 -25.61
N GLN A 161 -3.04 23.55 -26.44
CA GLN A 161 -4.08 24.44 -26.97
C GLN A 161 -5.12 24.88 -25.93
N SER A 162 -5.30 24.13 -24.85
CA SER A 162 -6.28 24.43 -23.79
C SER A 162 -5.62 24.90 -22.49
N PHE A 163 -4.31 25.12 -22.53
CA PHE A 163 -3.52 25.57 -21.40
C PHE A 163 -3.58 27.09 -21.31
N GLU A 164 -4.23 27.61 -20.28
CA GLU A 164 -4.32 29.04 -20.02
C GLU A 164 -3.85 29.33 -18.58
N PHE A 165 -3.08 30.40 -18.43
CA PHE A 165 -2.71 30.90 -17.11
C PHE A 165 -3.63 32.07 -16.75
N MET A 166 -4.47 31.86 -15.75
CA MET A 166 -5.47 32.82 -15.28
C MET A 166 -5.01 33.33 -13.92
N ASP A 167 -4.44 34.55 -13.87
CA ASP A 167 -3.93 35.29 -12.69
C ASP A 167 -3.15 34.47 -11.63
N ARG A 168 -3.82 33.56 -10.93
CA ARG A 168 -3.31 32.77 -9.81
C ARG A 168 -3.30 31.25 -10.05
N HIS A 169 -3.90 30.75 -11.13
CA HIS A 169 -3.95 29.31 -11.40
C HIS A 169 -3.83 28.99 -12.89
N TYR A 170 -3.41 27.75 -13.15
CA TYR A 170 -3.40 27.20 -14.50
C TYR A 170 -4.71 26.45 -14.73
N GLU A 171 -5.39 26.76 -15.83
CA GLU A 171 -6.50 25.98 -16.34
C GLU A 171 -6.05 25.16 -17.53
N VAL A 172 -6.52 23.91 -17.58
CA VAL A 172 -6.25 22.98 -18.68
C VAL A 172 -7.55 22.27 -19.03
N GLY A 173 -7.86 22.22 -20.33
CA GLY A 173 -9.02 21.51 -20.84
C GLY A 173 -8.97 20.01 -20.54
N VAL A 174 -10.05 19.46 -20.01
CA VAL A 174 -10.16 18.02 -19.72
C VAL A 174 -10.24 17.23 -21.04
N GLN A 175 -9.17 16.50 -21.37
CA GLN A 175 -8.99 15.85 -22.67
C GLN A 175 -10.10 14.86 -23.08
N TRP A 176 -10.73 14.20 -22.11
CA TRP A 176 -11.77 13.19 -22.36
C TRP A 176 -13.20 13.74 -22.38
N LYS A 177 -13.39 15.06 -22.16
CA LYS A 177 -14.72 15.66 -22.02
C LYS A 177 -15.29 16.22 -23.32
N ASN A 178 -14.44 16.50 -24.31
CA ASN A 178 -14.83 17.25 -25.51
C ASN A 178 -15.49 16.40 -26.61
N VAL A 179 -15.40 15.08 -26.53
CA VAL A 179 -16.12 14.16 -27.41
C VAL A 179 -16.47 12.94 -26.59
N THR A 180 -17.69 12.85 -26.07
CA THR A 180 -18.26 11.55 -25.78
C THR A 180 -18.63 10.98 -27.15
N PRO A 181 -17.89 10.00 -27.72
CA PRO A 181 -18.40 9.33 -28.90
C PRO A 181 -19.78 8.82 -28.54
N SER A 182 -20.77 9.05 -29.41
CA SER A 182 -22.12 8.52 -29.20
C SER A 182 -21.98 7.06 -28.82
N SER A 183 -22.39 6.69 -27.61
CA SER A 183 -22.29 5.30 -27.17
C SER A 183 -23.01 4.47 -28.20
N GLN A 184 -22.28 3.67 -28.97
CA GLN A 184 -22.91 2.76 -29.92
C GLN A 184 -23.82 1.86 -29.10
N ASN A 185 -25.05 1.64 -29.59
CA ASN A 185 -26.03 0.80 -28.90
C ASN A 185 -25.39 -0.56 -28.58
N ASN A 186 -25.08 -0.78 -27.31
CA ASN A 186 -24.37 -1.96 -26.83
C ASN A 186 -25.29 -3.13 -26.51
N TYR A 187 -26.59 -3.02 -26.82
CA TYR A 187 -27.63 -4.00 -26.49
C TYR A 187 -27.25 -5.42 -26.93
N ASN A 188 -26.87 -5.60 -28.21
CA ASN A 188 -26.51 -6.93 -28.73
C ASN A 188 -25.27 -7.52 -28.03
N MET A 189 -24.30 -6.67 -27.69
CA MET A 189 -23.11 -7.11 -26.96
C MET A 189 -23.44 -7.48 -25.51
N ALA A 190 -24.30 -6.70 -24.85
CA ALA A 190 -24.77 -6.98 -23.50
C ALA A 190 -25.60 -8.28 -23.45
N LEU A 191 -26.49 -8.48 -24.44
CA LEU A 191 -27.30 -9.69 -24.59
C LEU A 191 -26.41 -10.92 -24.80
N THR A 192 -25.42 -10.83 -25.71
CA THR A 192 -24.47 -11.92 -25.92
C THR A 192 -23.66 -12.24 -24.66
N ARG A 193 -23.26 -11.22 -23.88
CA ARG A 193 -22.57 -11.40 -22.59
C ARG A 193 -23.47 -12.04 -21.54
N PHE A 194 -24.78 -11.83 -21.59
CA PHE A 194 -25.75 -12.43 -20.71
C PHE A 194 -26.06 -13.89 -21.06
N GLU A 195 -26.15 -14.21 -22.36
CA GLU A 195 -26.49 -15.55 -22.83
C GLU A 195 -25.33 -16.56 -22.72
N LYS A 196 -24.09 -16.12 -22.96
CA LYS A 196 -22.91 -17.01 -22.89
C LYS A 196 -22.73 -17.70 -21.52
N PRO A 197 -22.90 -17.02 -20.38
CA PRO A 197 -22.91 -17.66 -19.08
C PRO A 197 -23.99 -18.74 -18.95
N LYS A 198 -25.22 -18.47 -19.44
CA LYS A 198 -26.32 -19.44 -19.41
C LYS A 198 -25.96 -20.71 -20.20
N GLU A 199 -25.39 -20.56 -21.39
CA GLU A 199 -24.93 -21.70 -22.18
C GLU A 199 -23.79 -22.47 -21.50
N ARG A 200 -22.85 -21.77 -20.86
CA ARG A 200 -21.74 -22.38 -20.14
C ARG A 200 -22.22 -23.16 -18.91
N LEU A 201 -23.18 -22.62 -18.17
CA LEU A 201 -23.80 -23.28 -17.01
C LEU A 201 -24.57 -24.54 -17.44
N ASN A 202 -25.27 -24.49 -18.58
CA ASN A 202 -25.96 -25.68 -19.11
C ASN A 202 -25.00 -26.77 -19.62
N LYS A 203 -23.82 -26.40 -20.11
CA LYS A 203 -22.82 -27.33 -20.63
C LYS A 203 -22.01 -28.02 -19.54
N ASP A 204 -21.75 -27.34 -18.42
CA ASP A 204 -20.92 -27.84 -17.33
C ASP A 204 -21.70 -27.84 -16.00
N PRO A 205 -22.20 -29.01 -15.57
CA PRO A 205 -22.95 -29.16 -14.32
C PRO A 205 -22.14 -28.80 -13.06
N SER A 206 -20.80 -28.93 -13.12
CA SER A 206 -19.93 -28.58 -11.98
C SER A 206 -19.94 -27.07 -11.75
N ILE A 207 -19.80 -26.29 -12.82
CA ILE A 207 -19.82 -24.82 -12.75
C ILE A 207 -21.21 -24.32 -12.33
N ALA A 208 -22.28 -25.00 -12.76
CA ALA A 208 -23.64 -24.69 -12.34
C ALA A 208 -23.85 -24.85 -10.84
N ASN A 209 -23.35 -25.93 -10.25
CA ASN A 209 -23.43 -26.16 -8.80
C ASN A 209 -22.63 -25.11 -8.00
N ASP A 210 -21.42 -24.76 -8.43
CA ASP A 210 -20.62 -23.71 -7.78
C ASP A 210 -21.33 -22.33 -7.81
N TYR A 211 -22.01 -22.03 -8.92
CA TYR A 211 -22.77 -20.80 -9.09
C TYR A 211 -23.99 -20.74 -8.15
N ILE A 212 -24.73 -21.85 -8.00
CA ILE A 212 -25.87 -21.97 -7.07
C ILE A 212 -25.40 -21.85 -5.62
N GLN A 213 -24.28 -22.49 -5.25
CA GLN A 213 -23.73 -22.38 -3.90
C GLN A 213 -23.33 -20.94 -3.56
N THR A 214 -22.69 -20.24 -4.49
CA THR A 214 -22.26 -18.84 -4.28
C THR A 214 -23.45 -17.90 -4.08
N THR A 215 -24.53 -18.08 -4.86
CA THR A 215 -25.75 -17.25 -4.76
C THR A 215 -26.66 -17.61 -3.57
N SER A 216 -26.56 -18.83 -3.04
CA SER A 216 -27.32 -19.28 -1.86
C SER A 216 -26.68 -18.85 -0.53
N ILE A 217 -25.42 -18.39 -0.54
CA ILE A 217 -24.71 -17.89 0.66
C ILE A 217 -25.06 -16.43 0.97
N GLU A 218 -25.69 -15.71 0.03
CA GLU A 218 -26.08 -14.29 0.18
C GLU A 218 -27.54 -14.07 0.61
N LYS A 219 -28.24 -15.13 1.06
CA LYS A 219 -29.55 -15.04 1.74
C LYS A 219 -29.45 -15.50 3.18
#